data_AF-A0A382ZVI6-F1
#
_entry.id   AF-A0A382ZVI6-F1
#
_cell.length_a   1.000
_cell.length_b   1.000
_cell.length_c   1.000
_cell.angle_alpha   90.00
_cell.angle_beta   90.00
_cell.angle_gamma   90.00
#
_symmetry.space_group_name_H-M   'P 1'
#
loop_
_entity.id
_entity.type
_entity.pdbx_description
1 polymer ?
#
loop_
_entity_poly.entity_id
_entity_poly.type
_entity_poly.pdbx_seq_one_letter_code
_entity_poly.pdbx_strand_id
1 'polypeptide(L)'
;VLPGCGYFARKQTDELIELAKSNGGKGLVFISIDNEINSIEELSDKNYRSPIKKLLSVEAVKSISNVTNAKPGDLIVIVADDYKVANNVLSNLRTEMGKRLKLYDTSEFSFVWVDNFPLFEWDDKESAWSAMHHVFSAPKQEDLEYLEKDPGKVRAELYDLVCNGHELGSGSIRIHDRRTQTRVFNVIGYTKKDIDERFRHLLDAFDYGAPPHGGMGLGLDRLIMILGGEDNIREVIAFPKTQAASDPLFDAPSF
;
A
#
# COMPACT_ATOMS: atom_id res chain seq x y z
N VAL A 1 6.10 14.45 -8.25
CA VAL A 1 7.06 15.58 -8.37
C VAL A 1 7.86 15.63 -7.08
N LEU A 2 9.16 15.85 -7.17
CA LEU A 2 10.04 16.09 -6.03
C LEU A 2 10.36 17.60 -6.02
N PRO A 3 9.79 18.37 -5.07
CA PRO A 3 9.92 19.82 -5.06
C PRO A 3 11.37 20.28 -4.91
N GLY A 4 11.79 21.25 -5.73
CA GLY A 4 13.13 21.82 -5.67
C GLY A 4 14.26 20.86 -6.05
N CYS A 5 13.98 19.67 -6.58
CA CYS A 5 15.02 18.67 -6.87
C CYS A 5 15.59 18.73 -8.30
N GLY A 6 15.24 19.73 -9.11
CA GLY A 6 15.67 19.86 -10.51
C GLY A 6 17.19 19.99 -10.70
N TYR A 7 17.90 20.45 -9.66
CA TYR A 7 19.35 20.55 -9.63
C TYR A 7 20.07 19.26 -9.22
N PHE A 8 19.36 18.16 -8.96
CA PHE A 8 19.98 16.91 -8.52
C PHE A 8 21.12 16.49 -9.46
N ALA A 9 22.26 16.15 -8.86
CA ALA A 9 23.42 15.63 -9.56
C ALA A 9 23.19 14.17 -9.98
N ARG A 10 24.00 13.69 -10.92
CA ARG A 10 23.90 12.30 -11.43
C ARG A 10 23.89 11.25 -10.31
N LYS A 11 24.75 11.42 -9.30
CA LYS A 11 24.79 10.52 -8.15
C LYS A 11 23.43 10.43 -7.44
N GLN A 12 22.77 11.57 -7.21
CA GLN A 12 21.47 11.61 -6.54
C GLN A 12 20.36 11.00 -7.40
N THR A 13 20.37 11.22 -8.71
CA THR A 13 19.41 10.58 -9.61
C THR A 13 19.65 9.07 -9.73
N ASP A 14 20.90 8.64 -9.72
CA ASP A 14 21.27 7.22 -9.73
C ASP A 14 20.80 6.52 -8.44
N GLU A 15 20.94 7.18 -7.27
CA GLU A 15 20.37 6.69 -6.00
C GLU A 15 18.85 6.51 -6.06
N LEU A 16 18.12 7.44 -6.71
CA LEU A 16 16.67 7.29 -6.89
C LEU A 16 16.31 6.13 -7.83
N ILE A 17 17.11 5.90 -8.88
CA ILE A 17 16.94 4.76 -9.79
C ILE A 17 17.16 3.45 -9.03
N GLU A 18 18.20 3.36 -8.19
CA GLU A 18 18.47 2.16 -7.41
C GLU A 18 17.40 1.92 -6.34
N LEU A 19 16.91 2.98 -5.70
CA LEU A 19 15.75 2.88 -4.81
C LEU A 19 14.52 2.35 -5.55
N ALA A 20 14.24 2.84 -6.76
CA ALA A 20 13.13 2.34 -7.56
C ALA A 20 13.28 0.84 -7.90
N LYS A 21 14.49 0.40 -8.27
CA LYS A 21 14.79 -1.01 -8.56
C LYS A 21 14.69 -1.91 -7.34
N SER A 22 15.19 -1.46 -6.19
CA SER A 22 15.10 -2.22 -4.94
C SER A 22 13.65 -2.46 -4.48
N ASN A 23 12.70 -1.65 -4.96
CA ASN A 23 11.26 -1.78 -4.73
C ASN A 23 10.51 -2.49 -5.88
N GLY A 24 11.24 -3.17 -6.77
CA GLY A 24 10.70 -4.01 -7.84
C GLY A 24 10.51 -3.33 -9.20
N GLY A 25 10.79 -2.04 -9.33
CA GLY A 25 10.69 -1.34 -10.61
C GLY A 25 11.81 -1.71 -11.58
N LYS A 26 11.52 -1.73 -12.89
CA LYS A 26 12.55 -1.94 -13.92
C LYS A 26 13.52 -0.76 -14.08
N GLY A 27 13.09 0.43 -13.66
CA GLY A 27 13.88 1.65 -13.70
C GLY A 27 13.09 2.88 -13.28
N LEU A 28 13.71 4.05 -13.38
CA LEU A 28 13.11 5.34 -13.09
C LEU A 28 13.48 6.33 -14.19
N VAL A 29 12.47 6.95 -14.79
CA VAL A 29 12.66 8.08 -15.69
C VAL A 29 12.50 9.36 -14.89
N PHE A 30 13.27 10.39 -15.20
CA PHE A 30 13.12 11.70 -14.59
C PHE A 30 13.21 12.84 -15.61
N ILE A 31 12.56 13.94 -15.28
CA ILE A 31 12.62 15.22 -16.00
C ILE A 31 12.98 16.29 -14.97
N SER A 32 14.18 16.84 -15.08
CA SER A 32 14.64 17.96 -14.28
C SER A 32 14.24 19.26 -14.96
N ILE A 33 13.43 20.07 -14.29
CA ILE A 33 13.03 21.40 -14.77
C ILE A 33 14.01 22.42 -14.22
N ASP A 34 14.53 23.27 -15.08
CA ASP A 34 15.44 24.34 -14.69
C ASP A 34 14.74 25.36 -13.78
N ASN A 35 15.49 25.99 -12.87
CA ASN A 35 14.96 27.01 -11.97
C ASN A 35 15.07 28.44 -12.56
N GLU A 36 15.75 28.60 -13.70
CA GLU A 36 15.94 29.90 -14.35
C GLU A 36 14.73 30.42 -15.14
N ILE A 37 13.69 29.59 -15.32
CA ILE A 37 12.44 29.99 -16.01
C ILE A 37 11.40 30.49 -15.00
N ASN A 38 10.58 31.47 -15.39
CA ASN A 38 9.55 32.01 -14.49
C ASN A 38 8.30 31.11 -14.41
N SER A 39 8.02 30.36 -15.48
CA SER A 39 6.79 29.57 -15.64
C SER A 39 7.01 28.36 -16.55
N ILE A 40 6.13 27.36 -16.45
CA ILE A 40 6.17 26.17 -17.31
C ILE A 40 5.83 26.55 -18.76
N GLU A 41 5.05 27.59 -18.96
CA GLU A 41 4.68 28.15 -20.25
C GLU A 41 5.90 28.64 -21.04
N GLU A 42 6.91 29.18 -20.35
CA GLU A 42 8.20 29.64 -20.90
C GLU A 42 9.18 28.49 -21.19
N LEU A 43 8.87 27.25 -20.77
CA LEU A 43 9.76 26.11 -20.92
C LEU A 43 10.12 25.88 -22.39
N SER A 44 11.42 25.82 -22.66
CA SER A 44 12.00 25.49 -23.97
C SER A 44 12.87 24.25 -23.87
N ASP A 45 13.37 23.75 -25.00
CA ASP A 45 14.26 22.58 -25.02
C ASP A 45 15.52 22.77 -24.17
N LYS A 46 15.96 24.02 -23.92
CA LYS A 46 17.15 24.28 -23.09
C LYS A 46 16.89 24.16 -21.58
N ASN A 47 15.63 24.27 -21.15
CA ASN A 47 15.26 24.44 -19.74
C ASN A 47 14.82 23.13 -19.06
N TYR A 48 15.09 21.98 -19.67
CA TYR A 48 14.91 20.70 -19.01
C TYR A 48 15.95 19.68 -19.42
N ARG A 49 16.21 18.74 -18.50
CA ARG A 49 17.11 17.60 -18.69
C ARG A 49 16.37 16.30 -18.40
N SER A 50 16.60 15.27 -19.22
CA SER A 50 16.04 13.94 -19.00
C SER A 50 16.89 12.89 -19.73
N PRO A 51 17.04 11.67 -19.19
CA PRO A 51 17.67 10.56 -19.91
C PRO A 51 16.98 10.22 -21.23
N ILE A 52 15.67 10.51 -21.34
CA ILE A 52 14.85 10.25 -22.53
C ILE A 52 14.55 11.52 -23.32
N LYS A 53 15.32 12.60 -23.17
CA LYS A 53 15.07 13.90 -23.80
C LYS A 53 14.75 13.83 -25.30
N LYS A 54 15.47 12.97 -26.04
CA LYS A 54 15.26 12.79 -27.50
C LYS A 54 13.87 12.25 -27.87
N LEU A 55 13.15 11.67 -26.92
CA LEU A 55 11.80 11.10 -27.09
C LEU A 55 10.69 12.04 -26.61
N LEU A 56 11.05 13.17 -25.97
CA LEU A 56 10.09 14.11 -25.41
C LEU A 56 10.03 15.37 -26.27
N SER A 57 8.83 15.78 -26.67
CA SER A 57 8.61 17.13 -27.19
C SER A 57 8.50 18.13 -26.03
N VAL A 58 8.78 19.40 -26.30
CA VAL A 58 8.61 20.49 -25.32
C VAL A 58 7.16 20.54 -24.85
N GLU A 59 6.20 20.35 -25.76
CA GLU A 59 4.77 20.32 -25.46
C GLU A 59 4.39 19.16 -24.54
N ALA A 60 5.01 17.99 -24.74
CA ALA A 60 4.81 16.83 -23.86
C ALA A 60 5.34 17.11 -22.45
N VAL A 61 6.51 17.74 -22.32
CA VAL A 61 7.06 18.13 -21.02
C VAL A 61 6.17 19.17 -20.33
N LYS A 62 5.67 20.17 -21.06
CA LYS A 62 4.70 21.15 -20.52
C LYS A 62 3.42 20.46 -20.05
N SER A 63 2.87 19.55 -20.84
CA SER A 63 1.67 18.79 -20.48
C SER A 63 1.86 17.95 -19.21
N ILE A 64 2.97 17.19 -19.12
CA ILE A 64 3.31 16.40 -17.93
C ILE A 64 3.49 17.32 -16.71
N SER A 65 4.19 18.45 -16.89
CA SER A 65 4.40 19.43 -15.82
C SER A 65 3.08 20.00 -15.31
N ASN A 66 2.14 20.31 -16.19
CA ASN A 66 0.81 20.81 -15.84
C ASN A 66 -0.03 19.77 -15.10
N VAL A 67 -0.07 18.52 -15.58
CA VAL A 67 -0.82 17.43 -14.91
C VAL A 67 -0.26 17.15 -13.52
N THR A 68 1.05 17.30 -13.35
CA THR A 68 1.73 17.01 -12.08
C THR A 68 1.89 18.23 -11.17
N ASN A 69 1.43 19.41 -11.62
CA ASN A 69 1.66 20.71 -10.97
C ASN A 69 3.14 20.99 -10.65
N ALA A 70 4.05 20.53 -11.51
CA ALA A 70 5.47 20.76 -11.37
C ALA A 70 5.81 22.25 -11.62
N LYS A 71 6.77 22.78 -10.87
CA LYS A 71 7.24 24.15 -10.97
C LYS A 71 8.69 24.21 -11.49
N PRO A 72 9.15 25.38 -11.95
CA PRO A 72 10.57 25.61 -12.21
C PRO A 72 11.42 25.18 -11.01
N GLY A 73 12.50 24.44 -11.27
CA GLY A 73 13.37 23.87 -10.23
C GLY A 73 12.94 22.52 -9.66
N ASP A 74 11.81 21.94 -10.09
CA ASP A 74 11.37 20.61 -9.62
C ASP A 74 11.98 19.44 -10.41
N LEU A 75 11.92 18.25 -9.81
CA LEU A 75 12.20 16.99 -10.49
C LEU A 75 10.92 16.17 -10.64
N ILE A 76 10.50 15.90 -11.87
CA ILE A 76 9.43 14.94 -12.14
C ILE A 76 10.07 13.56 -12.25
N VAL A 77 9.54 12.59 -11.50
CA VAL A 77 9.95 11.17 -11.58
C VAL A 77 8.78 10.35 -12.09
N ILE A 78 9.07 9.37 -12.95
CA ILE A 78 8.09 8.59 -13.70
C ILE A 78 8.51 7.13 -13.66
N VAL A 79 7.56 6.27 -13.28
CA VAL A 79 7.68 4.82 -13.32
C VAL A 79 6.65 4.29 -14.30
N ALA A 80 7.07 3.45 -15.24
CA ALA A 80 6.20 2.79 -16.20
C ALA A 80 6.34 1.28 -16.01
N ASP A 81 5.38 0.69 -15.32
CA ASP A 81 5.33 -0.74 -15.02
C ASP A 81 3.88 -1.15 -14.76
N ASP A 82 3.65 -2.42 -14.42
CA ASP A 82 2.34 -2.91 -13.99
C ASP A 82 1.79 -2.06 -12.81
N TYR A 83 0.48 -1.88 -12.76
CA TYR A 83 -0.17 -0.96 -11.82
C TYR A 83 0.27 -1.14 -10.36
N LYS A 84 0.34 -2.40 -9.88
CA LYS A 84 0.78 -2.71 -8.50
C LYS A 84 2.25 -2.33 -8.28
N VAL A 85 3.13 -2.64 -9.23
CA VAL A 85 4.57 -2.35 -9.15
C VAL A 85 4.82 -0.84 -9.19
N ALA A 86 4.20 -0.14 -10.13
CA ALA A 86 4.34 1.31 -10.27
C ALA A 86 3.90 2.05 -9.00
N ASN A 87 2.75 1.69 -8.42
CA ASN A 87 2.27 2.28 -7.18
C ASN A 87 3.19 1.97 -5.98
N ASN A 88 3.69 0.73 -5.86
CA ASN A 88 4.63 0.36 -4.80
C ASN A 88 5.91 1.21 -4.88
N VAL A 89 6.51 1.29 -6.07
CA VAL A 89 7.74 2.06 -6.29
C VAL A 89 7.52 3.55 -6.00
N LEU A 90 6.45 4.14 -6.54
CA LEU A 90 6.15 5.56 -6.33
C LEU A 90 5.80 5.88 -4.87
N SER A 91 5.11 4.99 -4.15
CA SER A 91 4.81 5.16 -2.73
C SER A 91 6.07 5.18 -1.87
N ASN A 92 7.01 4.27 -2.13
CA ASN A 92 8.30 4.22 -1.43
C ASN A 92 9.15 5.45 -1.75
N LEU A 93 9.24 5.85 -3.03
CA LEU A 93 9.93 7.08 -3.42
C LEU A 93 9.32 8.32 -2.76
N ARG A 94 7.99 8.43 -2.74
CA ARG A 94 7.28 9.54 -2.10
C ARG A 94 7.60 9.61 -0.60
N THR A 95 7.57 8.47 0.08
CA THR A 95 7.82 8.39 1.53
C THR A 95 9.26 8.76 1.86
N GLU A 96 10.23 8.19 1.13
CA GLU A 96 11.65 8.49 1.31
C GLU A 96 11.95 9.97 1.03
N MET A 97 11.40 10.52 -0.05
CA MET A 97 11.62 11.92 -0.41
C MET A 97 10.93 12.87 0.55
N GLY A 98 9.76 12.51 1.08
CA GLY A 98 9.11 13.25 2.17
C GLY A 98 10.03 13.40 3.38
N LYS A 99 10.73 12.32 3.76
CA LYS A 99 11.73 12.32 4.84
C LYS A 99 12.94 13.20 4.49
N ARG A 100 13.59 12.95 3.35
CA ARG A 100 14.80 13.68 2.93
C ARG A 100 14.58 15.18 2.79
N LEU A 101 13.43 15.57 2.26
CA LEU A 101 13.07 16.97 2.02
C LEU A 101 12.30 17.60 3.18
N LYS A 102 12.05 16.86 4.27
CA LYS A 102 11.33 17.32 5.47
C LYS A 102 9.98 17.97 5.13
N LEU A 103 9.18 17.28 4.32
CA LEU A 103 7.92 17.81 3.77
C LEU A 103 6.70 17.62 4.68
N TYR A 104 6.88 17.07 5.88
CA TYR A 104 5.81 16.88 6.85
C TYR A 104 6.34 17.11 8.26
N ASP A 105 5.46 17.56 9.15
CA ASP A 105 5.76 17.72 10.57
C ASP A 105 5.72 16.34 11.25
N THR A 106 6.81 15.94 11.88
CA THR A 106 6.92 14.66 12.58
C THR A 106 6.18 14.64 13.91
N SER A 107 5.76 15.81 14.42
CA SER A 107 4.97 15.94 15.66
C SER A 107 3.45 15.94 15.42
N GLU A 108 3.02 16.08 14.17
CA GLU A 108 1.61 16.04 13.81
C GLU A 108 1.12 14.59 13.69
N PHE A 109 -0.11 14.33 14.16
CA PHE A 109 -0.80 13.08 13.93
C PHE A 109 -1.91 13.26 12.91
N SER A 110 -1.72 12.71 11.71
CA SER A 110 -2.71 12.68 10.65
C SER A 110 -3.36 11.30 10.57
N PHE A 111 -4.65 11.24 10.92
CA PHE A 111 -5.44 10.01 10.88
C PHE A 111 -6.32 9.96 9.63
N VAL A 112 -6.48 8.76 9.08
CA VAL A 112 -7.42 8.49 7.99
C VAL A 112 -8.03 7.11 8.14
N TRP A 113 -9.33 7.00 7.85
CA TRP A 113 -9.98 5.72 7.61
C TRP A 113 -9.85 5.37 6.13
N VAL A 114 -9.30 4.19 5.85
CA VAL A 114 -9.34 3.59 4.53
C VAL A 114 -10.42 2.53 4.56
N ASP A 115 -11.31 2.51 3.57
CA ASP A 115 -12.38 1.53 3.44
C ASP A 115 -12.53 1.10 1.97
N ASN A 116 -13.61 0.38 1.66
CA ASN A 116 -13.90 -0.08 0.29
C ASN A 116 -12.82 -0.99 -0.31
N PHE A 117 -12.14 -1.76 0.54
CA PHE A 117 -11.20 -2.78 0.10
C PHE A 117 -11.90 -3.85 -0.77
N PRO A 118 -11.24 -4.39 -1.80
CA PRO A 118 -11.70 -5.61 -2.44
C PRO A 118 -11.79 -6.76 -1.42
N LEU A 119 -12.77 -7.64 -1.57
CA LEU A 119 -12.90 -8.83 -0.74
C LEU A 119 -11.87 -9.90 -1.11
N PHE A 120 -11.54 -9.97 -2.40
CA PHE A 120 -10.60 -10.94 -2.95
C PHE A 120 -9.46 -10.25 -3.68
N GLU A 121 -8.31 -10.90 -3.69
CA GLU A 121 -7.20 -10.57 -4.57
C GLU A 121 -6.84 -11.76 -5.45
N TRP A 122 -6.49 -11.49 -6.70
CA TRP A 122 -5.98 -12.52 -7.60
C TRP A 122 -4.50 -12.77 -7.30
N ASP A 123 -4.15 -14.03 -7.06
CA ASP A 123 -2.78 -14.49 -6.94
C ASP A 123 -2.32 -15.04 -8.30
N ASP A 124 -1.39 -14.33 -8.94
CA ASP A 124 -0.83 -14.72 -10.24
C ASP A 124 -0.01 -16.02 -10.18
N LYS A 125 0.57 -16.36 -9.02
CA LYS A 125 1.39 -17.57 -8.85
C LYS A 125 0.52 -18.81 -8.71
N GLU A 126 -0.50 -18.73 -7.86
CA GLU A 126 -1.43 -19.84 -7.63
C GLU A 126 -2.54 -19.89 -8.70
N SER A 127 -2.66 -18.84 -9.52
CA SER A 127 -3.73 -18.68 -10.51
C SER A 127 -5.11 -18.87 -9.89
N ALA A 128 -5.30 -18.26 -8.70
CA ALA A 128 -6.48 -18.42 -7.87
C ALA A 128 -6.82 -17.14 -7.12
N TRP A 129 -8.07 -17.03 -6.68
CA TRP A 129 -8.50 -15.97 -5.77
C TRP A 129 -8.10 -16.29 -4.33
N SER A 130 -7.53 -15.31 -3.64
CA SER A 130 -7.30 -15.32 -2.19
C SER A 130 -8.17 -14.26 -1.52
N ALA A 131 -8.41 -14.40 -0.22
CA ALA A 131 -9.00 -13.32 0.56
C ALA A 131 -7.98 -12.19 0.73
N MET A 132 -8.40 -10.94 0.50
CA MET A 132 -7.49 -9.79 0.64
C MET A 132 -7.03 -9.55 2.08
N HIS A 133 -7.89 -9.86 3.07
CA HIS A 133 -7.54 -9.75 4.49
C HIS A 133 -7.82 -11.06 5.22
N HIS A 134 -9.07 -11.40 5.44
CA HIS A 134 -9.45 -12.70 5.99
C HIS A 134 -10.78 -13.16 5.40
N VAL A 135 -10.97 -14.48 5.41
CA VAL A 135 -12.05 -15.19 4.74
C VAL A 135 -13.44 -14.98 5.35
N PHE A 136 -13.56 -14.20 6.43
CA PHE A 136 -14.80 -13.98 7.18
C PHE A 136 -15.39 -12.57 7.00
N SER A 137 -14.73 -11.71 6.21
CA SER A 137 -15.22 -10.36 5.93
C SER A 137 -16.50 -10.41 5.12
N ALA A 138 -17.50 -9.64 5.52
CA ALA A 138 -18.74 -9.52 4.78
C ALA A 138 -18.48 -8.82 3.43
N PRO A 139 -18.98 -9.37 2.29
CA PRO A 139 -19.11 -8.61 1.07
C PRO A 139 -20.14 -7.49 1.26
N LYS A 140 -19.95 -6.37 0.56
CA LYS A 140 -21.00 -5.37 0.43
C LYS A 140 -22.22 -5.97 -0.24
N GLN A 141 -23.41 -5.68 0.29
CA GLN A 141 -24.66 -6.28 -0.18
C GLN A 141 -24.92 -6.01 -1.66
N GLU A 142 -24.60 -4.80 -2.14
CA GLU A 142 -24.76 -4.42 -3.54
C GLU A 142 -23.84 -5.19 -4.50
N ASP A 143 -22.74 -5.79 -4.01
CA ASP A 143 -21.76 -6.49 -4.85
C ASP A 143 -21.95 -8.02 -4.85
N LEU A 144 -22.93 -8.54 -4.08
CA LEU A 144 -23.18 -9.99 -3.92
C LEU A 144 -23.50 -10.72 -5.22
N GLU A 145 -23.98 -10.00 -6.24
CA GLU A 145 -24.26 -10.56 -7.56
C GLU A 145 -22.99 -10.92 -8.37
N TYR A 146 -21.86 -10.29 -8.02
CA TYR A 146 -20.56 -10.50 -8.66
C TYR A 146 -19.74 -11.58 -7.97
N LEU A 147 -20.17 -12.05 -6.78
CA LEU A 147 -19.38 -12.90 -5.89
C LEU A 147 -18.69 -14.07 -6.61
N GLU A 148 -19.43 -14.83 -7.42
CA GLU A 148 -18.87 -15.93 -8.21
C GLU A 148 -18.60 -15.57 -9.68
N LYS A 149 -19.16 -14.46 -10.18
CA LYS A 149 -19.09 -14.09 -11.61
C LYS A 149 -17.85 -13.26 -11.94
N ASP A 150 -17.52 -12.33 -11.06
CA ASP A 150 -16.42 -11.38 -11.21
C ASP A 150 -15.91 -10.98 -9.81
N PRO A 151 -15.20 -11.89 -9.09
CA PRO A 151 -14.81 -11.69 -7.70
C PRO A 151 -13.99 -10.40 -7.47
N GLY A 152 -13.26 -9.94 -8.49
CA GLY A 152 -12.46 -8.71 -8.42
C GLY A 152 -13.27 -7.42 -8.27
N LYS A 153 -14.59 -7.46 -8.52
CA LYS A 153 -15.49 -6.30 -8.29
C LYS A 153 -16.09 -6.27 -6.89
N VAL A 154 -15.96 -7.34 -6.12
CA VAL A 154 -16.63 -7.47 -4.82
C VAL A 154 -15.86 -6.69 -3.79
N ARG A 155 -16.47 -5.66 -3.21
CA ARG A 155 -15.90 -4.92 -2.08
C ARG A 155 -16.30 -5.58 -0.77
N ALA A 156 -15.43 -5.48 0.21
CA ALA A 156 -15.66 -5.91 1.57
C ALA A 156 -16.20 -4.74 2.43
N GLU A 157 -16.97 -5.08 3.46
CA GLU A 157 -17.22 -4.20 4.61
C GLU A 157 -16.01 -4.20 5.56
N LEU A 158 -14.87 -3.74 5.02
CA LEU A 158 -13.58 -3.69 5.70
C LEU A 158 -13.10 -2.26 5.80
N TYR A 159 -12.42 -1.96 6.90
CA TYR A 159 -11.91 -0.64 7.22
C TYR A 159 -10.60 -0.74 8.01
N ASP A 160 -9.66 0.14 7.66
CA ASP A 160 -8.38 0.29 8.33
C ASP A 160 -8.25 1.71 8.89
N LEU A 161 -7.78 1.82 10.13
CA LEU A 161 -7.35 3.09 10.71
C LEU A 161 -5.86 3.27 10.42
N VAL A 162 -5.48 4.34 9.74
CA VAL A 162 -4.09 4.68 9.44
C VAL A 162 -3.70 5.97 10.14
N CYS A 163 -2.50 6.02 10.71
CA CYS A 163 -1.90 7.23 11.28
C CYS A 163 -0.50 7.42 10.70
N ASN A 164 -0.21 8.60 10.14
CA ASN A 164 1.10 8.96 9.60
C ASN A 164 1.70 7.91 8.63
N GLY A 165 0.84 7.24 7.85
CA GLY A 165 1.26 6.19 6.89
C GLY A 165 1.44 4.80 7.50
N HIS A 166 1.15 4.61 8.79
CA HIS A 166 1.15 3.32 9.46
C HIS A 166 -0.28 2.84 9.71
N GLU A 167 -0.57 1.61 9.33
CA GLU A 167 -1.82 0.92 9.71
C GLU A 167 -1.84 0.74 11.23
N LEU A 168 -2.75 1.41 11.94
CA LEU A 168 -2.92 1.26 13.38
C LEU A 168 -3.81 0.07 13.73
N GLY A 169 -4.81 -0.22 12.90
CA GLY A 169 -5.72 -1.32 13.13
C GLY A 169 -6.60 -1.58 11.92
N SER A 170 -7.08 -2.83 11.84
CA SER A 170 -7.90 -3.32 10.74
C SER A 170 -9.11 -4.06 11.31
N GLY A 171 -10.26 -3.86 10.68
CA GLY A 171 -11.53 -4.42 11.11
C GLY A 171 -12.49 -4.66 9.96
N SER A 172 -13.47 -5.52 10.20
CA SER A 172 -14.55 -5.73 9.23
C SER A 172 -15.86 -6.09 9.91
N ILE A 173 -16.95 -5.85 9.19
CA ILE A 173 -18.21 -6.52 9.47
C ILE A 173 -18.06 -7.97 9.01
N ARG A 174 -18.54 -8.91 9.83
CA ARG A 174 -18.35 -10.34 9.60
C ARG A 174 -19.57 -10.94 8.91
N ILE A 175 -19.31 -11.95 8.11
CA ILE A 175 -20.36 -12.84 7.64
C ILE A 175 -20.93 -13.58 8.86
N HIS A 176 -22.25 -13.60 8.98
CA HIS A 176 -22.96 -14.22 10.10
C HIS A 176 -23.98 -15.27 9.62
N ASP A 177 -23.97 -15.62 8.34
CA ASP A 177 -24.83 -16.64 7.75
C ASP A 177 -24.03 -17.69 6.98
N ARG A 178 -24.41 -18.97 7.13
CA ARG A 178 -23.74 -20.11 6.50
C ARG A 178 -23.67 -19.99 4.99
N ARG A 179 -24.75 -19.51 4.36
CA ARG A 179 -24.89 -19.51 2.90
C ARG A 179 -23.85 -18.58 2.28
N THR A 180 -23.75 -17.35 2.74
CA THR A 180 -22.76 -16.38 2.26
C THR A 180 -21.34 -16.83 2.55
N GLN A 181 -21.08 -17.35 3.76
CA GLN A 181 -19.74 -17.80 4.14
C GLN A 181 -19.26 -18.96 3.26
N THR A 182 -20.16 -19.91 2.95
CA THR A 182 -19.87 -21.03 2.05
C THR A 182 -19.58 -20.57 0.63
N ARG A 183 -20.31 -19.56 0.13
CA ARG A 183 -20.05 -18.97 -1.19
C ARG A 183 -18.66 -18.31 -1.25
N VAL A 184 -18.30 -17.53 -0.23
CA VAL A 184 -16.96 -16.91 -0.11
C VAL A 184 -15.86 -17.98 -0.08
N PHE A 185 -16.05 -19.05 0.68
CA PHE A 185 -15.11 -20.19 0.70
C PHE A 185 -14.96 -20.87 -0.67
N ASN A 186 -16.05 -21.03 -1.42
CA ASN A 186 -15.99 -21.63 -2.74
C ASN A 186 -15.20 -20.75 -3.74
N VAL A 187 -15.33 -19.41 -3.64
CA VAL A 187 -14.60 -18.47 -4.52
C VAL A 187 -13.09 -18.59 -4.34
N ILE A 188 -12.63 -18.75 -3.09
CA ILE A 188 -11.21 -18.96 -2.76
C ILE A 188 -10.75 -20.42 -2.95
N GLY A 189 -11.61 -21.28 -3.49
CA GLY A 189 -11.25 -22.65 -3.88
C GLY A 189 -11.35 -23.71 -2.78
N TYR A 190 -11.94 -23.42 -1.62
CA TYR A 190 -12.19 -24.47 -0.63
C TYR A 190 -13.26 -25.44 -1.11
N THR A 191 -12.95 -26.74 -1.03
CA THR A 191 -13.93 -27.78 -1.33
C THR A 191 -14.89 -27.94 -0.15
N LYS A 192 -16.04 -28.60 -0.38
CA LYS A 192 -16.96 -28.97 0.70
C LYS A 192 -16.24 -29.72 1.84
N LYS A 193 -15.29 -30.60 1.50
CA LYS A 193 -14.52 -31.35 2.50
C LYS A 193 -13.64 -30.42 3.33
N ASP A 194 -12.94 -29.47 2.70
CA ASP A 194 -12.12 -28.48 3.41
C ASP A 194 -12.96 -27.63 4.36
N ILE A 195 -14.13 -27.19 3.90
CA ILE A 195 -15.07 -26.39 4.69
C ILE A 195 -15.57 -27.20 5.89
N ASP A 196 -15.97 -28.45 5.67
CA ASP A 196 -16.46 -29.34 6.73
C ASP A 196 -15.38 -29.65 7.77
N GLU A 197 -14.14 -29.90 7.35
CA GLU A 197 -13.05 -30.26 8.26
C GLU A 197 -12.54 -29.06 9.07
N ARG A 198 -12.48 -27.86 8.45
CA ARG A 198 -11.85 -26.69 9.07
C ARG A 198 -12.83 -25.73 9.72
N PHE A 199 -14.04 -25.59 9.18
CA PHE A 199 -14.95 -24.49 9.52
C PHE A 199 -16.36 -24.94 9.92
N ARG A 200 -16.66 -26.24 9.97
CA ARG A 200 -17.99 -26.74 10.36
C ARG A 200 -18.49 -26.15 11.67
N HIS A 201 -17.64 -26.14 12.71
CA HIS A 201 -18.01 -25.62 14.03
C HIS A 201 -18.48 -24.15 13.97
N LEU A 202 -17.84 -23.33 13.13
CA LEU A 202 -18.23 -21.93 12.92
C LEU A 202 -19.55 -21.82 12.15
N LEU A 203 -19.69 -22.60 11.06
CA LEU A 203 -20.91 -22.57 10.24
C LEU A 203 -22.12 -23.12 11.01
N ASP A 204 -21.93 -24.14 11.85
CA ASP A 204 -22.97 -24.66 12.73
C ASP A 204 -23.40 -23.59 13.74
N ALA A 205 -22.45 -22.82 14.29
CA ALA A 205 -22.77 -21.71 15.18
C ALA A 205 -23.62 -20.62 14.51
N PHE A 206 -23.45 -20.36 13.21
CA PHE A 206 -24.31 -19.43 12.47
C PHE A 206 -25.77 -19.89 12.44
N ASP A 207 -26.01 -21.19 12.33
CA ASP A 207 -27.38 -21.75 12.26
C ASP A 207 -28.13 -21.66 13.60
N TYR A 208 -27.44 -21.45 14.72
CA TYR A 208 -28.05 -21.20 16.04
C TYR A 208 -28.38 -19.72 16.29
N GLY A 209 -28.38 -18.89 15.24
CA GLY A 209 -28.79 -17.49 15.32
C GLY A 209 -27.66 -16.53 15.69
N ALA A 210 -26.50 -16.69 15.02
CA ALA A 210 -25.42 -15.70 15.16
C ALA A 210 -25.91 -14.31 14.72
N PRO A 211 -25.74 -13.26 15.55
CA PRO A 211 -26.17 -11.92 15.20
C PRO A 211 -25.25 -11.31 14.14
N PRO A 212 -25.68 -10.25 13.42
CA PRO A 212 -24.77 -9.36 12.73
C PRO A 212 -23.69 -8.87 13.72
N HIS A 213 -22.42 -9.04 13.34
CA HIS A 213 -21.30 -8.71 14.21
C HIS A 213 -20.13 -8.17 13.41
N GLY A 214 -19.27 -7.41 14.07
CA GLY A 214 -18.11 -6.77 13.49
C GLY A 214 -17.07 -6.52 14.58
N GLY A 215 -15.85 -6.21 14.17
CA GLY A 215 -14.81 -5.87 15.13
C GLY A 215 -13.52 -5.48 14.46
N MET A 216 -12.61 -4.94 15.26
CA MET A 216 -11.33 -4.41 14.82
C MET A 216 -10.24 -4.85 15.80
N GLY A 217 -9.05 -5.15 15.27
CA GLY A 217 -7.83 -5.34 16.05
C GLY A 217 -6.97 -4.09 15.96
N LEU A 218 -6.45 -3.63 17.10
CA LEU A 218 -5.51 -2.52 17.17
C LEU A 218 -4.09 -3.05 17.40
N GLY A 219 -3.13 -2.58 16.59
CA GLY A 219 -1.71 -2.79 16.81
C GLY A 219 -1.19 -1.94 17.94
N LEU A 220 -1.30 -2.44 19.18
CA LEU A 220 -0.89 -1.70 20.38
C LEU A 220 0.56 -1.24 20.32
N ASP A 221 1.50 -2.12 19.99
CA ASP A 221 2.93 -1.77 19.93
C ASP A 221 3.19 -0.64 18.92
N ARG A 222 2.48 -0.66 17.79
CA ARG A 222 2.61 0.37 16.75
C ARG A 222 2.01 1.70 17.18
N LEU A 223 0.88 1.68 17.91
CA LEU A 223 0.33 2.88 18.52
C LEU A 223 1.34 3.49 19.50
N ILE A 224 1.90 2.69 20.40
CA ILE A 224 2.89 3.18 21.37
C ILE A 224 4.16 3.68 20.68
N MET A 225 4.65 2.98 19.65
CA MET A 225 5.79 3.41 18.83
C MET A 225 5.56 4.80 18.25
N ILE A 226 4.40 5.04 17.64
CA ILE A 226 4.04 6.34 17.05
C ILE A 226 3.89 7.43 18.11
N LEU A 227 3.26 7.13 19.25
CA LEU A 227 3.13 8.07 20.36
C LEU A 227 4.48 8.41 21.03
N GLY A 228 5.39 7.44 21.06
CA GLY A 228 6.75 7.60 21.58
C GLY A 228 7.72 8.28 20.60
N GLY A 229 7.33 8.44 19.33
CA GLY A 229 8.22 8.98 18.29
C GLY A 229 9.34 8.01 17.91
N GLU A 230 9.13 6.71 18.08
CA GLU A 230 10.11 5.67 17.79
C GLU A 230 9.96 5.16 16.34
N ASP A 231 11.09 4.77 15.73
CA ASP A 231 11.09 4.22 14.36
C ASP A 231 10.83 2.70 14.32
N ASN A 232 10.84 2.03 15.48
CA ASN A 232 10.76 0.58 15.57
C ASN A 232 9.96 0.11 16.79
N ILE A 233 9.04 -0.84 16.59
CA ILE A 233 8.23 -1.43 17.69
C ILE A 233 9.09 -2.11 18.76
N ARG A 234 10.34 -2.48 18.45
CA ARG A 234 11.25 -3.07 19.43
C ARG A 234 11.57 -2.12 20.59
N GLU A 235 11.54 -0.81 20.35
CA GLU A 235 11.83 0.21 21.36
C GLU A 235 10.71 0.34 22.40
N VAL A 236 9.52 -0.22 22.12
CA VAL A 236 8.35 -0.18 23.02
C VAL A 236 7.99 -1.54 23.60
N ILE A 237 8.82 -2.55 23.35
CA ILE A 237 8.68 -3.91 23.88
C ILE A 237 9.85 -4.18 24.82
N ALA A 238 9.57 -4.59 26.06
CA ALA A 238 10.63 -4.79 27.07
C ALA A 238 11.69 -5.85 26.68
N PHE A 239 11.25 -6.95 26.04
CA PHE A 239 12.12 -8.05 25.61
C PHE A 239 11.79 -8.47 24.16
N PRO A 240 12.13 -7.63 23.17
CA PRO A 240 11.78 -7.86 21.78
C PRO A 240 12.56 -9.03 21.20
N LYS A 241 12.03 -9.62 20.11
CA LYS A 241 12.69 -10.71 19.39
C LYS A 241 13.43 -10.20 18.15
N THR A 242 14.44 -10.94 17.73
CA THR A 242 15.15 -10.69 16.46
C THR A 242 14.24 -11.03 15.27
N GLN A 243 14.70 -10.72 14.05
CA GLN A 243 13.98 -11.13 12.82
C GLN A 243 13.92 -12.66 12.66
N ALA A 244 14.82 -13.40 13.32
CA ALA A 244 14.83 -14.86 13.34
C ALA A 244 13.93 -15.43 14.47
N ALA A 245 13.07 -14.61 15.07
CA ALA A 245 12.23 -14.97 16.22
C ALA A 245 13.00 -15.47 17.45
N SER A 246 14.30 -15.14 17.55
CA SER A 246 15.12 -15.49 18.71
C SER A 246 15.11 -14.40 19.78
N ASP A 247 15.30 -14.81 21.03
CA ASP A 247 15.54 -13.98 22.20
C ASP A 247 17.02 -14.07 22.60
N PRO A 248 17.84 -13.06 22.30
CA PRO A 248 19.26 -13.06 22.67
C PRO A 248 19.51 -12.93 24.17
N LEU A 249 18.54 -12.42 24.95
CA LEU A 249 18.69 -12.24 26.40
C LEU A 249 18.53 -13.58 27.14
N PHE A 250 17.61 -14.43 26.67
CA PHE A 250 17.30 -15.72 27.28
C PHE A 250 17.81 -16.93 26.48
N ASP A 251 18.54 -16.71 25.39
CA ASP A 251 19.00 -17.75 24.46
C ASP A 251 17.86 -18.68 24.00
N ALA A 252 16.75 -18.07 23.57
CA ALA A 252 15.55 -18.78 23.15
C ALA A 252 15.30 -18.64 21.63
N PRO A 253 14.74 -19.66 20.97
CA PRO A 253 14.48 -21.00 21.50
C PRO A 253 15.80 -21.76 21.73
N SER A 254 15.82 -22.64 22.74
CA SER A 254 16.89 -23.61 22.94
C SER A 254 16.51 -24.96 22.34
N PHE A 255 17.49 -25.85 22.18
CA PHE A 255 17.24 -27.28 21.91
C PHE A 255 16.46 -27.96 23.03
#